data_AF-N1UEJ9-F1
#
_entry.id   AF-N1UEJ9-F1
#
_cell.length_a   1.000
_cell.length_b   1.000
_cell.length_c   1.000
_cell.angle_alpha   90.00
_cell.angle_beta   90.00
_cell.angle_gamma   90.00
#
_symmetry.space_group_name_H-M   'P 1'
#
loop_
_entity.id
_entity.type
_entity.pdbx_description
1 polymer ?
#
loop_
_entity_poly.entity_id
_entity_poly.type
_entity_poly.pdbx_seq_one_letter_code
_entity_poly.pdbx_strand_id
1 'polypeptide(L)' 'MDWNEIQTWIPKDFILELGRATGIFLFVLLFGYILGDRIVPKFSELFFQNKLQNSHPLYKAGRKSVRLLFFLFGTFLF' A
#
# COMPACT_ATOMS: atom_id res chain seq x y z
N MET A 1 31.20 -4.96 -26.93
CA MET A 1 30.79 -4.61 -25.56
C MET A 1 30.15 -5.86 -25.00
N ASP A 2 30.89 -6.55 -24.14
CA ASP A 2 30.58 -7.89 -23.70
C ASP A 2 29.40 -7.82 -22.71
N TRP A 3 28.25 -8.39 -23.07
CA TRP A 3 27.06 -8.38 -22.21
C TRP A 3 27.31 -9.06 -20.85
N ASN A 4 28.39 -9.83 -20.74
CA ASN A 4 28.87 -10.44 -19.51
C ASN A 4 29.42 -9.45 -18.47
N GLU A 5 29.93 -8.28 -18.85
CA GLU A 5 30.45 -7.28 -17.90
C GLU A 5 29.31 -6.56 -17.15
N ILE A 6 28.13 -6.45 -17.76
CA ILE A 6 26.95 -5.84 -17.12
C ILE A 6 26.34 -6.81 -16.09
N GLN A 7 26.47 -8.12 -16.34
CA GLN A 7 25.89 -9.16 -15.50
C GLN A 7 26.67 -9.41 -14.19
N THR A 8 27.93 -8.97 -14.10
CA THR A 8 28.76 -9.10 -12.88
C THR A 8 28.54 -7.96 -11.88
N TRP A 9 27.89 -6.86 -12.26
CA TRP A 9 27.69 -5.69 -11.39
C TRP A 9 26.51 -5.82 -10.42
N ILE A 10 25.49 -6.62 -10.76
CA ILE A 10 24.31 -6.78 -9.91
C ILE A 10 24.30 -8.22 -9.38
N PRO A 11 24.60 -8.42 -8.08
CA PRO A 11 24.54 -9.74 -7.49
C PRO A 11 23.12 -10.31 -7.61
N LYS A 12 23.00 -11.59 -7.96
CA LYS A 12 21.68 -12.27 -7.99
C LYS A 12 20.91 -12.12 -6.68
N ASP A 13 21.64 -12.11 -5.56
CA ASP A 13 21.09 -11.93 -4.22
C ASP A 13 20.45 -10.55 -4.05
N PHE A 14 21.06 -9.50 -4.63
CA PHE A 14 20.49 -8.15 -4.63
C PHE A 14 19.16 -8.10 -5.40
N ILE A 15 19.06 -8.78 -6.55
CA ILE A 15 17.81 -8.84 -7.33
C ILE A 15 16.73 -9.58 -6.52
N LEU A 16 17.11 -10.65 -5.83
CA LEU A 16 16.19 -11.47 -5.05
C LEU A 16 15.67 -10.72 -3.82
N GLU A 17 16.55 -10.02 -3.11
CA GLU A 17 16.20 -9.16 -1.98
C GLU A 17 15.34 -7.97 -2.42
N LEU A 18 15.70 -7.30 -3.52
CA LEU A 18 14.91 -6.22 -4.10
C LEU A 18 13.51 -6.69 -4.50
N GLY A 19 13.41 -7.87 -5.12
CA GLY A 19 12.13 -8.49 -5.47
C GLY A 19 11.29 -8.80 -4.25
N ARG A 20 11.89 -9.37 -3.19
CA ARG A 20 11.21 -9.66 -1.93
C ARG A 20 10.72 -8.38 -1.24
N ALA A 21 11.57 -7.36 -1.17
CA ALA A 21 11.25 -6.07 -0.57
C ALA A 21 10.10 -5.39 -1.32
N THR A 22 10.21 -5.33 -2.64
CA THR A 22 9.16 -4.77 -3.52
C THR A 22 7.85 -5.53 -3.37
N GLY A 23 7.90 -6.87 -3.33
CA GLY A 23 6.72 -7.71 -3.15
C GLY A 23 5.99 -7.45 -1.84
N ILE A 24 6.72 -7.36 -0.73
CA ILE A 24 6.16 -7.05 0.59
C ILE A 24 5.60 -5.62 0.61
N PHE A 25 6.33 -4.65 0.05
CA PHE A 25 5.87 -3.26 -0.04
C PHE A 25 4.55 -3.15 -0.81
N LEU A 26 4.47 -3.76 -2.00
CA LEU A 26 3.25 -3.80 -2.80
C LEU A 26 2.10 -4.52 -2.08
N PHE A 27 2.40 -5.60 -1.36
CA PHE A 27 1.40 -6.34 -0.59
C PHE A 27 0.80 -5.46 0.54
N VAL A 28 1.64 -4.76 1.29
CA VAL A 28 1.22 -3.82 2.34
C VAL A 28 0.36 -2.71 1.76
N LEU A 29 0.76 -2.12 0.63
CA LEU A 29 -0.02 -1.08 -0.06
C LEU A 29 -1.38 -1.59 -0.54
N LEU A 30 -1.41 -2.78 -1.16
CA LEU A 30 -2.64 -3.40 -1.62
C LEU A 30 -3.60 -3.66 -0.46
N PHE A 31 -3.07 -4.15 0.67
CA PHE A 31 -3.86 -4.39 1.87
C PHE A 31 -4.44 -3.08 2.42
N GLY A 32 -3.63 -2.03 2.50
CA GLY A 32 -4.07 -0.69 2.88
C GLY A 32 -5.13 -0.11 1.96
N TYR A 33 -5.02 -0.37 0.65
CA TYR A 33 -6.02 0.03 -0.32
C TYR A 33 -7.35 -0.70 -0.10
N ILE A 34 -7.33 -2.02 0.09
CA ILE A 34 -8.54 -2.81 0.34
C ILE A 34 -9.22 -2.37 1.64
N LEU A 35 -8.45 -2.16 2.70
CA LEU A 35 -8.95 -1.63 3.98
C LEU A 35 -9.54 -0.24 3.83
N GLY A 36 -8.80 0.68 3.20
CA GLY A 36 -9.26 2.03 2.93
C GLY A 36 -10.57 2.03 2.15
N ASP A 37 -10.62 1.36 1.00
CA ASP A 37 -11.75 1.51 0.08
C ASP A 37 -12.95 0.62 0.41
N ARG A 38 -12.76 -0.56 1.00
CA ARG A 38 -13.87 -1.49 1.27
C ARG A 38 -14.28 -1.56 2.72
N ILE A 39 -13.36 -1.33 3.65
CA ILE A 39 -13.61 -1.53 5.07
C ILE A 39 -14.00 -0.21 5.73
N VAL A 40 -13.28 0.89 5.46
CA VAL A 40 -13.62 2.21 6.02
C VAL A 40 -15.08 2.61 5.76
N PRO A 41 -15.63 2.50 4.53
CA PRO A 41 -17.01 2.91 4.28
C PRO A 41 -18.02 2.06 5.05
N LYS A 42 -17.79 0.74 5.13
CA LYS A 42 -18.65 -0.19 5.88
C LYS A 42 -18.65 0.09 7.37
N PHE A 43 -17.49 0.40 7.96
CA PHE A 43 -17.41 0.75 9.38
C PHE A 43 -18.15 2.06 9.66
N SER A 44 -17.97 3.08 8.83
CA SER A 44 -18.72 4.34 9.00
C SER A 44 -20.22 4.17 8.75
N GLU A 45 -20.66 3.30 7.84
CA GLU A 45 -22.08 2.97 7.70
C GLU A 45 -22.65 2.37 8.99
N LEU A 46 -21.91 1.47 9.65
CA LEU A 46 -22.27 0.89 10.95
C LEU A 46 -22.31 1.94 12.07
N PHE A 47 -21.30 2.80 12.17
CA PHE A 47 -21.21 3.79 13.25
C PHE A 47 -22.15 4.99 13.07
N PHE A 48 -22.41 5.41 11.83
CA PHE A 48 -23.23 6.59 11.52
C PHE A 48 -24.62 6.25 10.99
N GLN A 49 -25.03 4.98 11.03
CA GLN A 49 -26.38 4.50 10.70
C GLN A 49 -26.95 5.10 9.40
N ASN A 50 -26.17 5.09 8.31
CA ASN A 50 -26.56 5.66 7.01
C ASN A 50 -26.90 7.16 6.97
N LYS A 51 -26.68 7.94 8.03
CA LYS A 51 -26.86 9.41 7.99
C LYS A 51 -25.81 10.13 7.15
N LEU A 52 -24.70 9.46 6.88
CA LEU A 52 -23.49 10.03 6.31
C LEU A 52 -23.32 9.43 4.91
N GLN A 53 -23.77 10.18 3.89
CA GLN A 53 -23.66 9.79 2.48
C GLN A 53 -22.20 9.48 2.11
N ASN A 54 -21.98 8.49 1.25
CA ASN A 54 -20.65 8.07 0.78
C ASN A 54 -19.83 9.18 0.09
N SER A 55 -20.47 10.28 -0.30
CA SER A 55 -19.86 11.52 -0.84
C SER A 55 -19.34 12.47 0.23
N HIS A 56 -19.60 12.20 1.52
CA HIS A 56 -19.25 13.12 2.58
C HIS A 56 -17.72 13.24 2.73
N PRO A 57 -17.19 14.46 2.91
CA PRO A 57 -15.75 14.70 2.97
C PRO A 57 -15.01 13.88 4.04
N LEU A 58 -15.68 13.47 5.12
CA LEU A 58 -15.12 12.55 6.11
C LEU A 58 -14.71 11.19 5.53
N TYR A 59 -15.52 10.59 4.64
CA TYR A 59 -15.16 9.31 4.00
C TYR A 59 -13.94 9.47 3.09
N LYS A 60 -13.87 10.58 2.37
CA LYS A 60 -12.75 10.90 1.50
C LYS A 60 -11.47 11.11 2.32
N ALA A 61 -11.57 11.83 3.43
CA ALA A 61 -10.46 12.04 4.37
C ALA A 61 -10.02 10.73 5.03
N GLY A 62 -10.95 9.93 5.56
CA GLY A 62 -10.67 8.65 6.20
C GLY A 62 -9.97 7.66 5.27
N ARG A 63 -10.47 7.52 4.03
CA ARG A 63 -9.80 6.71 3.00
C ARG A 63 -8.39 7.19 2.70
N LYS A 64 -8.20 8.51 2.57
CA LYS A 64 -6.88 9.10 2.33
C LYS A 64 -5.93 8.86 3.50
N SER A 65 -6.41 9.00 4.74
CA SER A 65 -5.61 8.75 5.95
C SER A 65 -5.18 7.30 6.07
N VAL A 66 -6.08 6.33 5.82
CA VAL A 66 -5.71 4.91 5.84
C VAL A 66 -4.67 4.59 4.76
N ARG A 67 -4.86 5.08 3.53
CA ARG A 67 -3.85 4.90 2.48
C ARG A 67 -2.50 5.52 2.85
N LEU A 68 -2.50 6.72 3.44
CA LEU A 68 -1.29 7.41 3.87
C LEU A 68 -0.57 6.62 4.98
N LEU A 69 -1.31 6.08 5.95
CA LEU A 69 -0.77 5.26 7.03
C LEU A 69 -0.11 3.98 6.49
N PHE A 70 -0.76 3.29 5.56
CA PHE A 70 -0.20 2.08 4.95
C PHE A 70 0.99 2.39 4.05
N PHE A 71 1.00 3.54 3.38
CA PHE A 71 2.16 4.00 2.63
C PHE A 71 3.35 4.25 3.57
N LEU A 72 3.15 5.03 4.64
CA LEU A 72 4.15 5.28 5.67
C LEU A 72 4.65 3.98 6.31
N PHE A 73 3.75 3.05 6.61
CA PHE A 73 4.11 1.75 7.18
C PHE A 73 4.93 0.91 6.21
N GLY A 74 4.55 0.88 4.93
CA GLY A 74 5.34 0.25 3.88
C GLY A 74 6.74 0.85 3.77
N THR A 75 6.86 2.18 3.83
CA THR A 75 8.15 2.88 3.81
C THR A 75 8.97 2.64 5.07
N PHE A 76 8.35 2.42 6.24
CA PHE A 76 9.08 2.12 7.47
C PHE A 76 9.67 0.70 7.49
N LEU A 77 9.07 -0.24 6.76
CA LEU A 77 9.51 -1.64 6.73
C LEU A 77 10.76 -1.86 5.86
N PHE A 78 11.24 -0.85 5.13
CA PHE A 78 12.36 -0.90 4.18
C PHE A 78 13.27 0.32 4.32
#